data_AF-Q8WMP1-F1
#
_entry.id   AF-Q8WMP1-F1
#
_cell.length_a   1.000
_cell.length_b   1.000
_cell.length_c   1.000
_cell.angle_alpha   90.00
_cell.angle_beta   90.00
_cell.angle_gamma   90.00
#
_symmetry.space_group_name_H-M   'P 1'
#
loop_
_entity.id
_entity.type
_entity.pdbx_description
1 polymer ?
#
loop_
_entity_poly.entity_id
_entity_poly.type
_entity_poly.pdbx_seq_one_letter_code
_entity_poly.pdbx_strand_id
1 'polypeptide(L)'
;ICNTLQPGCNSVCYDHFFPISHVRLWSLQLILVSTPALLVAMHVAHQQHIEKKMLRLEGHGDPIHLEEVKRHKVHISGTLWWTYVISVVFRLLFEAAFMYVFYLLYPGYAMVRLVKCDAY
;
A
#
# COMPACT_ATOMS: atom_id res chain seq x y z
N ILE A 1 -13.07 -22.58 -18.29
CA ILE A 1 -13.30 -23.18 -19.62
C ILE A 1 -14.81 -23.25 -19.81
N CYS A 2 -15.34 -22.58 -20.83
CA CYS A 2 -16.77 -22.58 -21.17
C CYS A 2 -17.10 -23.81 -22.04
N ASN A 3 -18.23 -24.45 -21.77
CA ASN A 3 -18.72 -25.61 -22.51
C ASN A 3 -19.53 -25.16 -23.75
N THR A 4 -18.86 -24.52 -24.70
CA THR A 4 -19.44 -24.09 -25.98
C THR A 4 -18.37 -23.98 -27.06
N LEU A 5 -18.77 -24.14 -28.33
CA LEU A 5 -17.91 -23.94 -29.51
C LEU A 5 -17.90 -22.47 -29.98
N GLN A 6 -18.67 -21.60 -29.32
CA GLN A 6 -18.71 -20.17 -29.64
C GLN A 6 -17.33 -19.52 -29.42
N PRO A 7 -16.71 -18.91 -30.44
CA PRO A 7 -15.45 -18.20 -30.27
C PRO A 7 -15.64 -16.98 -29.36
N GLY A 8 -14.67 -16.71 -28.48
CA GLY A 8 -14.70 -15.55 -27.59
C GLY A 8 -15.48 -15.74 -26.27
N CYS A 9 -16.30 -16.78 -26.14
CA CYS A 9 -17.11 -17.02 -24.93
C CYS A 9 -16.26 -17.07 -23.65
N ASN A 10 -15.11 -17.75 -23.67
CA ASN A 10 -14.20 -17.80 -22.51
C ASN A 10 -13.77 -16.40 -22.05
N SER A 11 -13.43 -15.50 -22.98
CA SER A 11 -12.92 -14.17 -22.65
C SER A 11 -14.04 -13.29 -22.09
N VAL A 12 -15.21 -13.26 -22.75
CA VAL A 12 -16.36 -12.44 -22.33
C VAL A 12 -16.90 -12.92 -20.98
N CYS A 13 -17.10 -14.23 -20.81
CA CYS A 13 -17.59 -14.77 -19.55
C CYS A 13 -16.59 -14.58 -18.41
N TYR A 14 -15.29 -14.70 -18.68
CA TYR A 14 -14.27 -14.45 -17.66
C TYR A 14 -14.31 -12.99 -17.19
N ASP A 15 -14.37 -12.04 -18.11
CA ASP A 15 -14.43 -10.61 -17.80
C ASP A 15 -15.73 -10.21 -17.08
N HIS A 16 -16.86 -10.82 -17.46
CA HIS A 16 -18.16 -10.56 -16.83
C HIS A 16 -18.22 -11.02 -15.37
N PHE A 17 -17.74 -12.22 -15.04
CA PHE A 17 -17.78 -12.75 -13.67
C PHE A 17 -16.61 -12.31 -12.80
N PHE A 18 -15.47 -11.95 -13.41
CA PHE A 18 -14.26 -11.53 -12.70
C PHE A 18 -13.70 -10.23 -13.27
N PRO A 19 -14.44 -9.11 -13.18
CA PRO A 19 -14.01 -7.82 -13.76
C PRO A 19 -12.68 -7.35 -13.16
N ILE A 20 -12.46 -7.65 -11.88
CA ILE A 20 -11.16 -7.61 -11.24
C ILE A 20 -10.95 -8.99 -10.61
N SER A 21 -9.75 -9.56 -10.75
CA SER A 21 -9.41 -10.82 -10.10
C SER A 21 -9.02 -10.58 -8.64
N HIS A 22 -9.24 -11.58 -7.78
CA HIS A 22 -8.84 -11.54 -6.38
C HIS A 22 -7.37 -11.12 -6.21
N VAL A 23 -6.46 -11.72 -6.99
CA VAL A 23 -5.03 -11.42 -6.94
C VAL A 23 -4.75 -9.95 -7.25
N ARG A 24 -5.47 -9.34 -8.21
CA ARG A 24 -5.31 -7.92 -8.55
C ARG A 24 -5.77 -7.03 -7.39
N LEU A 25 -6.92 -7.32 -6.78
CA LEU A 25 -7.37 -6.59 -5.60
C LEU A 25 -6.39 -6.70 -4.42
N TRP A 26 -5.89 -7.91 -4.14
CA TRP A 26 -4.87 -8.13 -3.12
C TRP A 26 -3.58 -7.36 -3.41
N SER A 27 -3.15 -7.31 -4.67
CA SER A 27 -1.96 -6.52 -5.04
C SER A 27 -2.16 -5.03 -4.80
N LEU A 28 -3.34 -4.47 -5.15
CA LEU A 28 -3.68 -3.08 -4.89
C LEU A 28 -3.76 -2.77 -3.40
N GLN A 29 -4.33 -3.68 -2.60
CA GLN A 29 -4.37 -3.58 -1.15
C GLN A 29 -2.96 -3.51 -0.55
N LEU A 30 -2.05 -4.41 -0.95
CA LEU A 30 -0.66 -4.41 -0.47
C LEU A 30 0.09 -3.12 -0.83
N ILE A 31 -0.11 -2.60 -2.05
CA ILE A 31 0.49 -1.33 -2.48
C ILE A 31 -0.04 -0.17 -1.62
N LEU A 32 -1.36 -0.07 -1.42
CA LEU A 32 -1.96 1.02 -0.66
C LEU A 32 -1.63 0.94 0.83
N VAL A 33 -1.54 -0.26 1.40
CA VAL A 33 -1.21 -0.46 2.82
C VAL A 33 0.30 -0.28 3.10
N SER A 34 1.16 -0.49 2.11
CA SER A 34 2.61 -0.20 2.23
C SER A 34 2.92 1.29 2.04
N THR A 35 2.12 2.02 1.26
CA THR A 35 2.35 3.44 0.95
C THR A 35 2.49 4.33 2.19
N PRO A 36 1.61 4.30 3.21
CA PRO A 36 1.77 5.10 4.43
C PRO A 36 3.07 4.80 5.18
N ALA A 37 3.50 3.54 5.22
CA ALA A 37 4.74 3.15 5.88
C ALA A 37 5.97 3.71 5.14
N LEU A 38 5.96 3.64 3.80
CA LEU A 38 7.01 4.22 2.96
C LEU A 38 7.05 5.74 3.07
N LEU A 39 5.88 6.41 3.12
CA LEU A 39 5.80 7.86 3.29
C LEU A 39 6.39 8.31 4.63
N VAL A 40 6.11 7.60 5.73
CA VAL A 40 6.71 7.90 7.04
C VAL A 40 8.22 7.70 7.01
N ALA A 41 8.70 6.57 6.46
CA ALA A 41 10.13 6.30 6.34
C ALA A 41 10.84 7.36 5.47
N MET A 42 10.22 7.75 4.35
CA MET A 42 10.72 8.80 3.46
C MET A 42 10.75 10.15 4.17
N HIS A 43 9.71 10.52 4.92
CA HIS A 43 9.67 11.75 5.70
C HIS A 43 10.82 11.82 6.71
N VAL A 44 11.07 10.75 7.46
CA VAL A 44 12.19 10.66 8.40
C VAL A 44 13.53 10.77 7.68
N ALA A 45 13.70 10.02 6.59
CA ALA A 45 14.94 10.06 5.80
C ALA A 45 15.18 11.46 5.21
N HIS A 46 14.13 12.14 4.75
CA HIS A 46 14.20 13.48 4.20
C HIS A 46 14.59 14.52 5.24
N GLN A 47 13.98 14.47 6.44
CA GLN A 47 14.37 15.33 7.55
C GLN A 47 15.85 15.14 7.92
N GLN A 48 16.29 13.90 8.09
CA GLN A 48 17.69 13.60 8.37
C GLN A 48 18.62 14.11 7.27
N HIS A 49 18.21 14.01 6.00
CA HIS A 49 19.00 14.51 4.88
C HIS A 49 19.15 16.03 4.90
N ILE A 50 18.06 16.77 5.18
CA ILE A 50 18.11 18.24 5.32
C ILE A 50 19.02 18.64 6.47
N GLU A 51 18.88 18.01 7.63
CA GLU A 51 19.71 18.30 8.80
C GLU A 51 21.20 18.10 8.53
N LYS A 52 21.56 16.97 7.90
CA LYS A 52 22.93 16.69 7.46
C LYS A 52 23.44 17.73 6.46
N LYS A 53 22.58 18.23 5.57
CA LYS A 53 22.94 19.26 4.60
C LYS A 53 23.21 20.61 5.28
N MET A 54 22.40 21.01 6.25
CA MET A 54 22.59 22.26 6.99
C MET A 54 23.92 22.27 7.76
N LEU A 55 24.25 21.19 8.45
CA LEU A 55 25.50 21.06 9.21
C LEU A 55 26.75 21.17 8.32
N ARG A 56 26.68 20.60 7.11
CA ARG A 56 27.76 20.72 6.12
C ARG A 56 27.95 22.17 5.64
N LEU A 57 26.87 22.95 5.56
CA LEU A 57 26.93 24.36 5.16
C LEU A 57 27.49 25.26 6.27
N GLU A 58 27.23 24.92 7.54
CA GLU A 58 27.74 25.64 8.72
C GLU A 58 29.23 25.38 9.01
N GLY A 59 29.93 24.63 8.14
CA GLY A 59 31.36 24.33 8.30
C GLY A 59 31.67 23.20 9.29
N HIS A 60 30.66 22.67 9.98
CA HIS A 60 30.75 21.50 10.87
C HIS A 60 30.64 20.18 10.08
N GLY A 61 31.43 20.05 9.02
CA GLY A 61 31.48 18.87 8.15
C GLY A 61 32.27 17.68 8.72
N ASP A 62 32.80 17.80 9.94
CA ASP A 62 33.62 16.76 10.55
C ASP A 62 32.81 15.47 10.80
N PRO A 63 33.38 14.29 10.52
CA PRO A 63 32.70 13.01 10.67
C PRO A 63 32.25 12.73 12.12
N ILE A 64 32.93 13.33 13.10
CA ILE A 64 32.62 13.21 14.53
C ILE A 64 31.31 13.94 14.88
N HIS A 65 31.12 15.18 14.41
CA HIS A 65 29.88 15.94 14.61
C HIS A 65 28.69 15.34 13.83
N LEU A 66 28.95 14.78 12.65
CA LEU A 66 27.90 14.11 11.85
C LEU A 66 27.38 12.84 12.54
N GLU A 67 28.26 12.05 13.17
CA GLU A 67 27.91 10.90 14.00
C GLU A 67 27.22 11.31 15.30
N GLU A 68 27.61 12.45 15.89
CA GLU A 68 27.00 12.97 17.10
C GLU A 68 25.57 13.47 16.85
N VAL A 69 25.29 14.17 15.75
CA VAL A 69 23.91 14.54 15.35
C VAL A 69 23.08 13.31 15.03
N LYS A 70 23.65 12.30 14.37
CA LYS A 70 22.98 11.01 14.13
C LYS A 70 22.62 10.30 15.45
N ARG A 71 23.41 10.52 16.51
CA ARG A 71 23.20 9.98 17.86
C ARG A 71 22.27 10.85 18.73
N HIS A 72 22.28 12.18 18.55
CA HIS A 72 21.50 13.15 19.33
C HIS A 72 20.10 13.42 18.76
N LYS A 73 19.86 13.16 17.47
CA LYS A 73 18.70 13.72 16.76
C LYS A 73 17.68 12.67 16.31
N VAL A 74 17.27 11.84 17.27
CA VAL A 74 15.91 11.30 17.24
C VAL A 74 15.29 11.64 18.58
N HIS A 75 15.08 12.93 18.83
CA HIS A 75 14.18 13.33 19.89
C HIS A 75 12.77 12.90 19.45
N ILE A 76 12.35 11.72 19.88
CA ILE A 76 11.04 11.10 19.62
C ILE A 76 9.99 11.91 20.41
N SER A 77 9.76 13.16 20.01
CA SER A 77 8.78 14.03 20.67
C SER A 77 7.67 14.37 19.70
N GLY A 78 6.51 13.78 19.96
CA GLY A 78 5.19 14.17 19.44
C GLY A 78 4.97 13.93 17.96
N THR A 79 5.65 14.68 17.08
CA THR A 79 5.32 14.75 15.65
C THR A 79 5.52 13.42 14.94
N LEU A 80 6.59 12.68 15.25
CA LEU A 80 6.83 11.35 14.67
C LEU A 80 5.80 10.32 15.15
N TRP A 81 5.34 10.45 16.40
CA TRP A 81 4.28 9.59 16.93
C TRP A 81 2.94 9.89 16.24
N TRP A 82 2.62 11.17 16.01
CA TRP A 82 1.43 11.57 15.26
C TRP A 82 1.44 11.07 13.81
N THR A 83 2.55 11.21 13.08
CA THR A 83 2.64 10.70 11.71
C THR A 83 2.54 9.18 11.66
N TYR A 84 3.12 8.48 12.64
CA TYR A 84 2.95 7.04 12.80
C TYR A 84 1.50 6.65 13.08
N VAL A 85 0.84 7.29 14.05
CA VAL A 85 -0.58 7.03 14.38
C VAL A 85 -1.47 7.27 13.17
N ILE A 86 -1.29 8.40 12.47
CA ILE A 86 -2.01 8.71 11.24
C ILE A 86 -1.77 7.61 10.20
N SER A 87 -0.53 7.15 10.01
CA SER A 87 -0.21 6.07 9.08
C SER A 87 -0.93 4.75 9.44
N VAL A 88 -1.01 4.41 10.73
CA VAL A 88 -1.72 3.22 11.21
C VAL A 88 -3.22 3.33 10.95
N VAL A 89 -3.82 4.49 11.22
CA VAL A 89 -5.23 4.76 10.93
C VAL A 89 -5.51 4.60 9.43
N PHE A 90 -4.69 5.19 8.56
CA PHE A 90 -4.84 5.01 7.11
C PHE A 90 -4.71 3.55 6.67
N ARG A 91 -3.75 2.80 7.24
CA ARG A 91 -3.60 1.37 6.94
C ARG A 91 -4.84 0.57 7.34
N LEU A 92 -5.39 0.83 8.54
CA LEU A 92 -6.62 0.18 9.01
C LEU A 92 -7.83 0.55 8.14
N LEU A 93 -7.95 1.83 7.74
CA LEU A 93 -9.01 2.28 6.83
C LEU A 93 -8.91 1.61 5.46
N PHE A 94 -7.71 1.51 4.89
CA PHE A 94 -7.52 0.82 3.61
C PHE A 94 -7.82 -0.67 3.72
N GLU A 95 -7.33 -1.36 4.74
CA GLU A 95 -7.65 -2.77 4.99
C GLU A 95 -9.17 -3.00 5.11
N ALA A 96 -9.86 -2.18 5.91
CA ALA A 96 -11.31 -2.26 6.09
C ALA A 96 -12.06 -1.96 4.79
N ALA A 97 -11.63 -0.94 4.03
CA ALA A 97 -12.24 -0.58 2.76
C ALA A 97 -12.08 -1.69 1.72
N PHE A 98 -10.88 -2.28 1.58
CA PHE A 98 -10.67 -3.42 0.69
C PHE A 98 -11.50 -4.63 1.12
N MET A 99 -11.54 -4.95 2.41
CA MET A 99 -12.37 -6.05 2.91
C MET A 99 -13.85 -5.83 2.61
N TYR A 100 -14.35 -4.59 2.76
CA TYR A 100 -15.72 -4.24 2.42
C TYR A 100 -15.98 -4.36 0.90
N VAL A 101 -15.07 -3.88 0.06
CA VAL A 101 -15.17 -4.03 -1.41
C VAL A 101 -15.16 -5.50 -1.81
N PHE A 102 -14.29 -6.33 -1.21
CA PHE A 102 -14.26 -7.78 -1.44
C PHE A 102 -15.58 -8.45 -1.11
N TYR A 103 -16.20 -8.07 0.02
CA TYR A 103 -17.48 -8.61 0.44
C TYR A 103 -18.63 -8.25 -0.52
N LEU A 104 -18.58 -7.06 -1.13
CA LEU A 104 -19.57 -6.63 -2.11
C LEU A 104 -19.33 -7.25 -3.50
N LEU A 105 -18.07 -7.40 -3.93
CA LEU A 105 -17.76 -7.90 -5.28
C LEU A 105 -17.94 -9.41 -5.41
N TYR A 106 -17.62 -10.17 -4.36
CA TYR A 106 -17.69 -11.63 -4.40
C TYR A 106 -18.74 -12.12 -3.41
N PRO A 107 -19.73 -12.93 -3.86
CA PRO A 107 -20.73 -13.52 -2.98
C PRO A 107 -20.07 -14.57 -2.06
N GLY A 108 -19.46 -14.09 -0.98
CA GLY A 108 -18.73 -14.87 0.02
C GLY A 108 -17.21 -14.93 -0.20
N TYR A 109 -16.51 -15.56 0.75
CA TYR A 109 -15.05 -15.77 0.73
C TYR A 109 -14.61 -16.95 -0.15
N ALA A 110 -15.48 -17.47 -1.01
CA ALA A 110 -15.25 -18.70 -1.78
C ALA A 110 -15.39 -18.45 -3.29
N MET A 111 -14.45 -18.96 -4.07
CA MET A 111 -14.62 -19.03 -5.52
C MET A 111 -15.54 -20.21 -5.88
N VAL A 112 -16.65 -19.90 -6.56
CA VAL A 112 -17.51 -20.91 -7.16
C VAL A 112 -16.78 -21.63 -8.30
N ARG A 113 -16.86 -22.97 -8.34
CA ARG A 113 -16.19 -23.77 -9.38
C ARG A 113 -16.89 -23.72 -10.74
N LEU A 114 -18.17 -23.35 -10.75
CA LEU A 114 -19.00 -23.29 -11.95
C LEU A 114 -19.88 -22.03 -11.90
N VAL A 115 -19.85 -21.25 -12.97
CA VAL A 115 -20.75 -20.12 -13.22
C VAL A 115 -21.54 -20.40 -14.48
N LYS A 116 -22.82 -20.04 -14.50
CA LYS A 116 -23.64 -20.06 -15.72
C LYS A 116 -23.57 -18.69 -16.35
N CYS A 117 -23.02 -18.62 -17.57
CA CYS A 117 -22.82 -17.39 -18.30
C CYS A 117 -23.85 -17.27 -19.42
N ASP A 118 -24.66 -16.22 -19.37
CA ASP A 118 -25.63 -15.86 -20.42
C ASP A 118 -25.18 -14.62 -21.22
N ALA A 119 -23.88 -14.30 -21.19
CA ALA A 119 -23.33 -13.20 -21.97
C ALA A 119 -23.36 -13.56 -23.47
N TYR A 120 -24.09 -12.75 -24.24
CA TYR A 120 -24.25 -12.87 -25.70
C TYR A 120 -23.05 -12.34 -26.48
#